data_AF-A0A371GDC8-F1
#
_entry.id   AF-A0A371GDC8-F1
#
_cell.length_a   1.000
_cell.length_b   1.000
_cell.length_c   1.000
_cell.angle_alpha   90.00
_cell.angle_beta   90.00
_cell.angle_gamma   90.00
#
_symmetry.space_group_name_H-M   'P 1'
#
loop_
_entity.id
_entity.type
_entity.pdbx_description
1 polymer ?
#
loop_
_entity_poly.entity_id
_entity_poly.type
_entity_poly.pdbx_seq_one_letter_code
_entity_poly.pdbx_strand_id
1 'polypeptide(L)'
;HNHICILAGVILAIEVSLGHDAPFGPKCSFWAEILSAFKLAKQERPTLQSRTEDLEVVNLGGGEETREIRVGKLMPRDLRQRLVELLKEYADIFAWSYRDMPSLDTAIVEHRLPLIPNTVPVQQQLRRMKSEVALKIKEGVEKKWNIGFFAVAEYPQWVTNIVLVPKKDGKVRMCVDYRDLTKASPKDNFPLLHINMLVDNTSQHALYSFMDGFSGYNQIWMALEDKEKTTFITT
;
A
#
# COMPACT_ATOMS: atom_id res chain seq x y z
N HIS A 1 25.31 -3.99 -23.81
CA HIS A 1 25.43 -4.30 -22.36
C HIS A 1 24.65 -3.20 -21.64
N ASN A 2 23.32 -3.28 -21.67
CA ASN A 2 22.47 -2.18 -21.17
C ASN A 2 21.94 -2.57 -19.80
N HIS A 3 22.73 -2.26 -18.77
CA HIS A 3 22.22 -2.28 -17.41
C HIS A 3 21.28 -1.09 -17.25
N ILE A 4 19.99 -1.34 -17.04
CA ILE A 4 19.03 -0.28 -16.75
C ILE A 4 19.02 -0.14 -15.24
N CYS A 5 19.55 0.99 -14.76
CA CYS A 5 19.36 1.40 -13.38
C CYS A 5 17.97 2.03 -13.28
N ILE A 6 17.16 1.54 -12.35
CA ILE A 6 15.77 1.98 -12.20
C ILE A 6 15.60 2.66 -10.85
N LEU A 7 15.08 3.89 -10.87
CA LEU A 7 14.64 4.65 -9.72
C LEU A 7 13.25 4.19 -9.32
N ALA A 8 13.02 3.96 -8.02
CA ALA A 8 11.67 3.90 -7.51
C ALA A 8 11.20 5.34 -7.22
N GLY A 9 10.19 5.82 -7.93
CA GLY A 9 9.54 7.10 -7.62
C GLY A 9 8.78 7.08 -6.29
N VAL A 10 8.54 5.88 -5.77
CA VAL A 10 7.66 5.57 -4.63
C VAL A 10 8.34 4.57 -3.69
N ILE A 11 7.96 4.56 -2.41
CA ILE A 11 8.63 3.77 -1.36
C ILE A 11 8.48 2.26 -1.64
N LEU A 12 9.50 1.55 -2.16
CA LEU A 12 9.49 0.08 -2.10
C LEU A 12 10.05 -0.38 -0.76
N ALA A 13 9.18 -0.78 0.17
CA ALA A 13 9.55 -1.50 1.40
C ALA A 13 10.69 -0.87 2.22
N ILE A 14 10.58 0.43 2.51
CA ILE A 14 11.25 1.06 3.65
C ILE A 14 10.10 1.49 4.57
N GLU A 15 10.13 1.05 5.83
CA GLU A 15 9.13 1.43 6.84
C GLU A 15 9.05 2.97 6.91
N VAL A 16 7.87 3.52 6.66
CA VAL A 16 7.58 4.94 6.87
C VAL A 16 6.43 5.03 7.88
N SER A 17 6.75 5.52 9.07
CA SER A 17 5.79 6.02 10.04
C SER A 17 5.33 7.40 9.59
N LEU A 18 4.07 7.54 9.16
CA LEU A 18 3.45 8.86 9.00
C LEU A 18 2.87 9.31 10.35
N GLY A 19 3.31 10.48 10.81
CA GLY A 19 2.75 11.17 11.96
C GLY A 19 1.31 11.62 11.71
N HIS A 20 0.51 11.64 12.78
CA HIS A 20 -0.83 12.23 12.80
C HIS A 20 -0.74 13.71 12.37
N ASP A 21 -1.69 14.12 11.53
CA ASP A 21 -1.99 15.50 11.08
C ASP A 21 -1.68 15.78 9.60
N ALA A 22 -2.42 15.09 8.72
CA ALA A 22 -2.58 15.48 7.31
C ALA A 22 -4.04 15.92 7.05
N PRO A 23 -4.29 16.92 6.19
CA PRO A 23 -5.65 17.37 5.88
C PRO A 23 -6.33 16.34 4.97
N PHE A 24 -7.21 15.52 5.54
CA PHE A 24 -7.85 14.41 4.84
C PHE A 24 -9.02 14.88 3.96
N GLY A 25 -8.92 14.66 2.64
CA GLY A 25 -9.93 14.99 1.63
C GLY A 25 -11.17 14.05 1.60
N PRO A 26 -11.79 13.77 0.43
CA PRO A 26 -13.12 13.12 0.30
C PRO A 26 -13.25 11.72 0.93
N LYS A 27 -12.14 11.11 1.33
CA LYS A 27 -12.15 9.89 2.17
C LYS A 27 -12.84 10.14 3.52
N CYS A 28 -12.76 11.35 4.08
CA CYS A 28 -13.32 11.67 5.40
C CYS A 28 -14.86 11.73 5.42
N SER A 29 -15.51 12.14 4.32
CA SER A 29 -16.98 12.15 4.20
C SER A 29 -17.54 10.73 4.08
N PHE A 30 -16.88 9.87 3.29
CA PHE A 30 -17.23 8.45 3.21
C PHE A 30 -17.21 7.77 4.59
N TRP A 31 -16.21 8.07 5.42
CA TRP A 31 -16.13 7.54 6.78
C TRP A 31 -17.27 8.04 7.67
N ALA A 32 -17.62 9.32 7.59
CA ALA A 32 -18.73 9.88 8.36
C ALA A 32 -20.06 9.24 7.96
N GLU A 33 -20.25 8.96 6.67
CA GLU A 33 -21.49 8.36 6.14
C GLU A 33 -21.60 6.87 6.42
N ILE A 34 -20.50 6.10 6.33
CA ILE A 34 -20.45 4.72 6.83
C ILE A 34 -20.85 4.70 8.32
N LEU A 35 -20.19 5.53 9.14
CA LEU A 35 -20.48 5.58 10.58
C LEU A 35 -21.92 6.01 10.86
N SER A 36 -22.49 6.90 10.05
CA SER A 36 -23.89 7.31 10.13
C SER A 36 -24.87 6.19 9.75
N ALA A 37 -24.64 5.53 8.62
CA ALA A 37 -25.44 4.40 8.12
C ALA A 37 -25.52 3.28 9.16
N PHE A 38 -24.41 3.03 9.85
CA PHE A 38 -24.33 2.03 10.90
C PHE A 38 -24.80 2.50 12.28
N LYS A 39 -24.74 3.81 12.61
CA LYS A 39 -25.36 4.37 13.82
C LYS A 39 -26.89 4.15 13.86
N LEU A 40 -27.54 4.05 12.69
CA LEU A 40 -28.97 3.75 12.58
C LEU A 40 -29.30 2.27 12.84
N ALA A 41 -28.35 1.36 12.72
CA ALA A 41 -28.53 -0.08 13.00
C ALA A 41 -28.53 -0.44 14.50
N LYS A 42 -28.45 0.57 15.38
CA LYS A 42 -28.06 0.47 16.79
C LYS A 42 -29.20 0.03 17.74
N GLN A 43 -29.96 -1.00 17.38
CA GLN A 43 -30.97 -1.55 18.30
C GLN A 43 -30.77 -3.01 18.74
N GLU A 44 -29.85 -3.77 18.17
CA GLU A 44 -29.58 -5.13 18.67
C GLU A 44 -28.08 -5.36 18.84
N ARG A 45 -27.65 -5.70 20.06
CA ARG A 45 -26.30 -6.22 20.32
C ARG A 45 -26.25 -7.66 19.80
N PRO A 46 -25.47 -7.99 18.76
CA PRO A 46 -25.24 -9.38 18.44
C PRO A 46 -24.30 -9.96 19.48
N THR A 47 -24.63 -11.14 19.99
CA THR A 47 -23.73 -11.98 20.77
C THR A 47 -22.51 -12.29 19.90
N LEU A 48 -21.30 -12.00 20.38
CA LEU A 48 -20.05 -12.33 19.68
C LEU A 48 -19.94 -13.86 19.57
N GLN A 49 -20.47 -14.44 18.50
CA GLN A 49 -20.28 -15.85 18.16
C GLN A 49 -19.29 -15.95 17.02
N SER A 50 -18.32 -16.85 17.17
CA SER A 50 -17.32 -17.20 16.15
C SER A 50 -17.95 -17.99 14.99
N ARG A 51 -18.92 -17.40 14.28
CA ARG A 51 -19.42 -17.96 13.04
C ARG A 51 -18.57 -17.42 11.90
N THR A 52 -17.98 -18.29 11.11
CA THR A 52 -17.51 -17.97 9.76
C THR A 52 -18.68 -17.30 9.04
N GLU A 53 -18.61 -15.99 8.83
CA GLU A 53 -19.71 -15.25 8.22
C GLU A 53 -19.87 -15.69 6.75
N ASP A 54 -21.07 -16.08 6.37
CA ASP A 54 -21.40 -16.31 4.96
C ASP A 54 -21.38 -14.95 4.24
N LEU A 55 -20.52 -14.84 3.23
CA LEU A 55 -20.37 -13.62 2.42
C LEU A 55 -21.12 -13.74 1.10
N GLU A 56 -21.69 -12.64 0.61
CA GLU A 56 -22.17 -12.49 -0.76
C GLU A 56 -21.28 -11.55 -1.56
N VAL A 57 -21.14 -11.85 -2.85
CA VAL A 57 -20.39 -11.01 -3.80
C VAL A 57 -21.33 -9.95 -4.34
N VAL A 58 -20.91 -8.69 -4.28
CA VAL A 58 -21.63 -7.54 -4.83
C VAL A 58 -20.72 -6.87 -5.86
N ASN A 59 -21.23 -6.70 -7.08
CA ASN A 59 -20.53 -5.93 -8.11
C ASN A 59 -20.90 -4.44 -7.96
N LEU A 60 -19.88 -3.59 -7.81
CA LEU A 60 -19.99 -2.13 -7.77
C LEU A 60 -19.79 -1.48 -9.14
N GLY A 61 -19.40 -2.24 -10.16
CA GLY A 61 -19.14 -1.75 -11.51
C GLY A 61 -20.43 -1.52 -12.30
N GLY A 62 -20.32 -0.68 -13.34
CA GLY A 62 -21.38 -0.44 -14.30
C GLY A 62 -21.18 -1.25 -15.59
N GLY A 63 -22.27 -1.75 -16.17
CA GLY A 63 -22.23 -2.46 -17.46
C GLY A 63 -21.43 -3.76 -17.41
N GLU A 64 -20.38 -3.88 -18.23
CA GLU A 64 -19.50 -5.07 -18.31
C GLU A 64 -18.34 -5.05 -17.30
N GLU A 65 -18.11 -3.95 -16.58
CA GLU A 65 -16.98 -3.84 -15.65
C GLU A 65 -17.27 -4.58 -14.33
N THR A 66 -16.38 -5.51 -13.95
CA THR A 66 -16.49 -6.29 -12.72
C THR A 66 -15.64 -5.70 -11.61
N ARG A 67 -16.30 -5.13 -10.60
CA ARG A 67 -15.71 -4.53 -9.40
C ARG A 67 -16.33 -5.17 -8.17
N GLU A 68 -15.85 -6.37 -7.86
CA GLU A 68 -16.46 -7.24 -6.85
C GLU A 68 -15.96 -6.93 -5.44
N ILE A 69 -16.91 -6.78 -4.52
CA ILE A 69 -16.68 -6.73 -3.07
C ILE A 69 -17.46 -7.84 -2.37
N ARG A 70 -17.15 -8.08 -1.10
CA ARG A 70 -17.85 -9.07 -0.28
C ARG A 70 -18.57 -8.40 0.88
N VAL A 71 -19.85 -8.71 1.05
CA VAL A 71 -20.71 -8.19 2.12
C VAL A 71 -21.28 -9.37 2.92
N GLY A 72 -21.42 -9.22 4.24
CA GLY A 72 -21.98 -10.27 5.10
C GLY A 72 -23.46 -10.54 4.84
N LYS A 73 -23.84 -11.80 4.62
CA LYS A 73 -25.24 -12.22 4.40
C LYS A 73 -26.09 -12.15 5.67
N LEU A 74 -25.46 -12.24 6.83
CA LEU A 74 -26.14 -12.26 8.13
C LEU A 74 -26.62 -10.85 8.58
N MET A 75 -26.33 -9.82 7.79
CA MET A 75 -26.77 -8.45 8.05
C MET A 75 -28.27 -8.28 7.77
N PRO A 76 -29.02 -7.49 8.58
CA PRO A 76 -30.41 -7.16 8.29
C PRO A 76 -30.57 -6.60 6.87
N ARG A 77 -31.61 -7.04 6.16
CA ARG A 77 -31.80 -6.74 4.72
C ARG A 77 -31.76 -5.24 4.43
N ASP A 78 -32.42 -4.42 5.25
CA ASP A 78 -32.49 -2.96 5.06
C ASP A 78 -31.13 -2.29 5.25
N LEU A 79 -30.35 -2.74 6.24
CA LEU A 79 -29.01 -2.24 6.50
C LEU A 79 -28.06 -2.61 5.36
N ARG A 80 -28.15 -3.87 4.90
CA ARG A 80 -27.35 -4.37 3.79
C ARG A 80 -27.63 -3.63 2.50
N GLN A 81 -28.90 -3.32 2.21
CA GLN A 81 -29.29 -2.55 1.03
C GLN A 81 -28.68 -1.14 1.08
N ARG A 82 -28.82 -0.44 2.20
CA ARG A 82 -28.22 0.90 2.40
C ARG A 82 -26.70 0.88 2.29
N LEU A 83 -26.06 -0.15 2.85
CA LEU A 83 -24.61 -0.33 2.76
C LEU A 83 -24.17 -0.53 1.30
N VAL A 84 -24.87 -1.37 0.55
CA VAL A 84 -24.56 -1.60 -0.87
C VAL A 84 -24.77 -0.34 -1.70
N GLU A 85 -25.83 0.43 -1.45
CA GLU A 85 -26.06 1.73 -2.09
C GLU A 85 -24.92 2.70 -1.82
N LEU A 86 -24.50 2.82 -0.55
CA LEU A 86 -23.37 3.66 -0.15
C LEU A 86 -22.05 3.18 -0.80
N LEU A 87 -21.79 1.88 -0.85
CA LEU A 87 -20.59 1.34 -1.49
C LEU A 87 -20.57 1.59 -3.00
N LYS A 88 -21.74 1.62 -3.66
CA LYS A 88 -21.86 2.00 -5.07
C LYS A 88 -21.65 3.49 -5.29
N GLU A 89 -22.17 4.32 -4.40
CA GLU A 89 -21.97 5.78 -4.43
C GLU A 89 -20.49 6.15 -4.36
N TYR A 90 -19.73 5.44 -3.52
CA TYR A 90 -18.30 5.65 -3.31
C TYR A 90 -17.41 4.59 -4.00
N ALA A 91 -17.87 4.04 -5.13
CA ALA A 91 -17.12 3.02 -5.86
C ALA A 91 -15.75 3.52 -6.40
N ASP A 92 -15.58 4.84 -6.49
CA ASP A 92 -14.37 5.56 -6.90
C ASP A 92 -13.29 5.63 -5.80
N ILE A 93 -13.66 5.46 -4.52
CA ILE A 93 -12.71 5.43 -3.40
C ILE A 93 -11.88 4.14 -3.39
N PHE A 94 -12.42 3.06 -3.95
CA PHE A 94 -11.74 1.76 -3.99
C PHE A 94 -10.71 1.70 -5.11
N ALA A 95 -9.54 1.14 -4.80
CA ALA A 95 -8.52 0.84 -5.79
C ALA A 95 -8.78 -0.52 -6.44
N TRP A 96 -9.24 -0.51 -7.69
CA TRP A 96 -9.48 -1.72 -8.50
C TRP A 96 -8.21 -2.19 -9.23
N SER A 97 -7.31 -1.24 -9.51
CA SER A 97 -6.03 -1.44 -10.17
C SER A 97 -4.99 -0.44 -9.65
N TYR A 98 -3.74 -0.57 -10.11
CA TYR A 98 -2.70 0.41 -9.82
C TYR A 98 -3.00 1.81 -10.40
N ARG A 99 -3.85 1.92 -11.43
CA ARG A 99 -4.21 3.20 -12.04
C ARG A 99 -5.17 4.02 -11.17
N ASP A 100 -5.91 3.34 -10.30
CA ASP A 100 -6.90 3.96 -9.41
C ASP A 100 -6.26 4.48 -8.10
N MET A 101 -4.93 4.42 -8.00
CA MET A 101 -4.16 4.98 -6.89
C MET A 101 -3.43 6.23 -7.36
N PRO A 102 -4.11 7.38 -7.47
CA PRO A 102 -3.41 8.64 -7.66
C PRO A 102 -2.49 8.83 -6.45
N SER A 103 -1.23 9.14 -6.73
CA SER A 103 -0.28 9.49 -5.67
C SER A 103 -0.77 10.72 -4.91
N LEU A 104 -0.37 10.83 -3.66
CA LEU A 104 -0.65 12.00 -2.83
C LEU A 104 0.07 13.22 -3.41
N ASP A 105 -0.54 14.38 -3.21
CA ASP A 105 0.06 15.65 -3.57
C ASP A 105 1.39 15.82 -2.81
N THR A 106 2.47 16.07 -3.57
CA THR A 106 3.81 16.29 -3.02
C THR A 106 3.88 17.53 -2.14
N ALA A 107 2.95 18.49 -2.30
CA ALA A 107 2.82 19.64 -1.40
C ALA A 107 2.29 19.25 0.00
N ILE A 108 1.56 18.13 0.10
CA ILE A 108 1.03 17.62 1.37
C ILE A 108 2.05 16.70 2.03
N VAL A 109 2.60 15.76 1.26
CA VAL A 109 3.54 14.78 1.79
C VAL A 109 4.54 14.32 0.73
N GLU A 110 5.81 14.32 1.12
CA GLU A 110 6.90 13.69 0.40
C GLU A 110 7.74 12.89 1.39
N HIS A 111 8.29 11.77 0.93
CA HIS A 111 9.21 10.97 1.73
C HIS A 111 10.65 11.41 1.47
N ARG A 112 11.42 11.57 2.55
CA ARG A 112 12.84 11.87 2.51
C ARG A 112 13.64 10.74 3.17
N LEU A 113 14.80 10.44 2.59
CA LEU A 113 15.75 9.44 3.04
C LEU A 113 17.03 10.12 3.55
N PRO A 114 17.02 10.62 4.80
CA PRO A 114 18.23 11.18 5.38
C PRO A 114 19.31 10.10 5.47
N LEU A 115 20.55 10.51 5.24
CA LEU A 115 21.73 9.66 5.40
C LEU A 115 22.58 10.18 6.56
N ILE A 116 23.28 9.28 7.24
CA ILE A 116 24.29 9.64 8.24
C ILE A 116 25.38 10.46 7.54
N PRO A 117 25.86 11.58 8.13
CA PRO A 117 26.91 12.38 7.53
C PRO A 117 28.15 11.55 7.17
N ASN A 118 28.77 11.86 6.04
CA ASN A 118 29.95 11.16 5.49
C ASN A 118 29.74 9.68 5.12
N THR A 119 28.48 9.25 4.94
CA THR A 119 28.20 7.93 4.36
C THR A 119 28.76 7.85 2.95
N VAL A 120 29.47 6.77 2.66
CA VAL A 120 29.92 6.44 1.31
C VAL A 120 28.83 5.63 0.59
N PRO A 121 28.35 6.07 -0.59
CA PRO A 121 27.38 5.32 -1.39
C PRO A 121 27.86 3.92 -1.75
N VAL A 122 26.94 2.96 -1.83
CA VAL A 122 27.25 1.57 -2.17
C VAL A 122 26.68 1.21 -3.53
N GLN A 123 27.54 0.74 -4.44
CA GLN A 123 27.14 0.14 -5.71
C GLN A 123 27.30 -1.38 -5.66
N GLN A 124 26.20 -2.09 -5.50
CA GLN A 124 26.22 -3.54 -5.51
C GLN A 124 26.42 -4.07 -6.93
N GLN A 125 27.28 -5.09 -7.06
CA GLN A 125 27.41 -5.81 -8.32
C GLN A 125 26.13 -6.61 -8.63
N LEU A 126 25.72 -6.62 -9.90
CA LEU A 126 24.57 -7.39 -10.37
C LEU A 126 24.75 -8.87 -10.04
N ARG A 127 23.80 -9.43 -9.29
CA ARG A 127 23.80 -10.86 -8.97
C ARG A 127 23.39 -11.69 -10.18
N ARG A 128 24.13 -12.78 -10.42
CA ARG A 128 23.71 -13.79 -11.41
C ARG A 128 22.45 -14.50 -10.92
N MET A 129 21.45 -14.55 -11.78
CA MET A 129 20.18 -15.20 -11.49
C MET A 129 19.89 -16.30 -12.52
N LYS A 130 19.17 -17.34 -12.09
CA LYS A 130 18.65 -18.36 -13.00
C LYS A 130 17.64 -17.72 -13.94
N SER A 131 17.56 -18.20 -15.19
CA SER A 131 16.70 -17.63 -16.23
C SER A 131 15.23 -17.54 -15.80
N GLU A 132 14.70 -18.56 -15.12
CA GLU A 132 13.31 -18.54 -14.62
C GLU A 132 13.06 -17.40 -13.61
N VAL A 133 14.05 -17.12 -12.75
CA VAL A 133 13.98 -16.04 -11.76
C VAL A 133 14.07 -14.67 -12.44
N ALA A 134 14.96 -14.53 -13.41
CA ALA A 134 15.11 -13.31 -14.18
C ALA A 134 13.84 -12.94 -14.95
N LEU A 135 13.14 -13.92 -15.53
CA LEU A 135 11.85 -13.71 -16.22
C LEU A 135 10.79 -13.15 -15.26
N LYS A 136 10.63 -13.75 -14.07
CA LYS A 136 9.68 -13.26 -13.06
C LYS A 136 10.00 -11.83 -12.59
N ILE A 137 11.27 -11.49 -12.51
CA ILE A 137 11.72 -10.13 -12.18
C ILE A 137 11.37 -9.17 -13.31
N LYS A 138 11.70 -9.53 -14.56
CA LYS A 138 11.37 -8.73 -15.74
C LYS A 138 9.88 -8.42 -15.82
N GLU A 139 9.01 -9.42 -15.65
CA GLU A 139 7.55 -9.23 -15.62
C GLU A 139 7.10 -8.30 -14.49
N GLY A 140 7.72 -8.40 -13.31
CA GLY A 140 7.45 -7.53 -12.17
C GLY A 140 7.88 -6.09 -12.41
N VAL A 141 9.04 -5.90 -13.04
CA VAL A 141 9.59 -4.59 -13.42
C VAL A 141 8.72 -3.94 -14.50
N GLU A 142 8.38 -4.65 -15.57
CA GLU A 142 7.56 -4.13 -16.67
C GLU A 142 6.19 -3.66 -16.19
N LYS A 143 5.54 -4.40 -15.28
CA LYS A 143 4.25 -3.98 -14.69
C LYS A 143 4.36 -2.65 -13.96
N LYS A 144 5.42 -2.44 -13.17
CA LYS A 144 5.65 -1.21 -12.41
C LYS A 144 6.17 -0.07 -13.29
N TRP A 145 6.90 -0.40 -14.35
CA TRP A 145 7.35 0.52 -15.37
C TRP A 145 6.17 1.15 -16.12
N ASN A 146 5.25 0.32 -16.60
CA ASN A 146 4.11 0.77 -17.41
C ASN A 146 3.11 1.66 -16.67
N ILE A 147 3.14 1.64 -15.32
CA ILE A 147 2.33 2.51 -14.47
C ILE A 147 3.08 3.77 -14.00
N GLY A 148 4.33 3.96 -14.44
CA GLY A 148 5.11 5.16 -14.13
C GLY A 148 5.75 5.18 -12.73
N PHE A 149 5.80 4.05 -12.02
CA PHE A 149 6.48 3.99 -10.72
C PHE A 149 8.00 3.95 -10.82
N PHE A 150 8.51 3.63 -12.01
CA PHE A 150 9.92 3.45 -12.30
C PHE A 150 10.40 4.42 -13.37
N ALA A 151 11.64 4.90 -13.22
CA ALA A 151 12.32 5.76 -14.18
C ALA A 151 13.79 5.31 -14.33
N VAL A 152 14.43 5.64 -15.45
CA VAL A 152 15.87 5.35 -15.63
C VAL A 152 16.69 6.27 -14.72
N ALA A 153 17.69 5.70 -14.02
CA ALA A 153 18.74 6.46 -13.34
C ALA A 153 19.97 6.57 -14.25
N GLU A 154 20.51 7.78 -14.39
CA GLU A 154 21.78 8.00 -15.10
C GLU A 154 22.90 8.17 -14.07
N TYR A 155 23.96 7.35 -14.21
CA TYR A 155 25.15 7.38 -13.35
C TYR A 155 24.88 7.39 -11.83
N PRO A 156 24.06 6.46 -11.30
CA PRO A 156 23.73 6.44 -9.88
C PRO A 156 24.95 6.10 -9.02
N GLN A 157 25.06 6.76 -7.87
CA GLN A 157 26.01 6.48 -6.81
C GLN A 157 25.55 5.32 -5.92
N TRP A 158 24.24 5.16 -5.74
CA TRP A 158 23.64 4.02 -5.05
C TRP A 158 23.15 2.98 -6.06
N VAL A 159 23.51 1.71 -5.89
CA VAL A 159 22.97 0.63 -6.74
C VAL A 159 22.68 -0.59 -5.89
N THR A 160 21.44 -1.06 -5.94
CA THR A 160 20.96 -2.19 -5.14
C THR A 160 20.48 -3.35 -6.02
N ASN A 161 20.61 -4.58 -5.55
CA ASN A 161 20.07 -5.75 -6.25
C ASN A 161 18.58 -6.00 -5.92
N ILE A 162 17.91 -6.71 -6.83
CA ILE A 162 16.58 -7.29 -6.60
C ILE A 162 16.73 -8.65 -5.92
N VAL A 163 15.80 -8.95 -5.01
CA VAL A 163 15.63 -10.25 -4.35
C VAL A 163 14.19 -10.70 -4.50
N LEU A 164 13.99 -11.99 -4.78
CA LEU A 164 12.66 -12.60 -4.77
C LEU A 164 12.36 -13.20 -3.40
N VAL A 165 11.22 -12.81 -2.83
CA VAL A 165 10.72 -13.34 -1.56
C VAL A 165 9.50 -14.22 -1.82
N PRO A 166 9.53 -15.52 -1.47
CA PRO A 166 8.38 -16.39 -1.61
C PRO A 166 7.25 -15.98 -0.65
N LYS A 167 6.01 -15.98 -1.14
CA LYS A 167 4.80 -15.85 -0.34
C LYS A 167 4.27 -17.23 0.05
N LYS A 168 3.45 -17.26 1.10
CA LYS A 168 2.72 -18.47 1.55
C LYS A 168 1.78 -19.05 0.49
N ASP A 169 1.30 -18.23 -0.45
CA ASP A 169 0.40 -18.63 -1.56
C ASP A 169 1.16 -19.21 -2.77
N GLY A 170 2.48 -19.46 -2.65
CA GLY A 170 3.33 -19.97 -3.72
C GLY A 170 3.75 -18.91 -4.75
N LYS A 171 3.25 -17.67 -4.65
CA LYS A 171 3.71 -16.56 -5.50
C LYS A 171 5.03 -16.00 -4.99
N VAL A 172 5.73 -15.23 -5.82
CA VAL A 172 6.94 -14.49 -5.43
C VAL A 172 6.67 -12.98 -5.39
N ARG A 173 7.30 -12.28 -4.45
CA ARG A 173 7.37 -10.81 -4.39
C ARG A 173 8.74 -10.37 -4.86
N MET A 174 8.76 -9.39 -5.75
CA MET A 174 9.97 -8.65 -6.10
C MET A 174 10.26 -7.63 -4.99
N CYS A 175 11.42 -7.74 -4.36
CA CYS A 175 11.91 -6.83 -3.33
C CYS A 175 13.27 -6.26 -3.75
N VAL A 176 13.61 -5.07 -3.29
CA VAL A 176 14.94 -4.47 -3.49
C VAL A 176 15.72 -4.60 -2.18
N ASP A 177 16.98 -4.99 -2.26
CA ASP A 177 17.83 -5.32 -1.11
C ASP A 177 18.44 -4.07 -0.45
N TYR A 178 17.60 -3.20 0.12
CA TYR A 178 18.03 -1.91 0.70
C TYR A 178 18.89 -2.01 1.95
N ARG A 179 19.44 -3.17 2.32
CA ARG A 179 20.22 -3.34 3.56
C ARG A 179 21.36 -2.33 3.73
N ASP A 180 22.05 -1.98 2.66
CA ASP A 180 23.16 -1.02 2.74
C ASP A 180 22.65 0.41 2.90
N LEU A 181 21.54 0.75 2.21
CA LEU A 181 20.84 2.02 2.38
C LEU A 181 20.27 2.16 3.81
N THR A 182 19.63 1.12 4.34
CA THR A 182 19.09 1.10 5.71
C THR A 182 20.17 1.29 6.77
N LYS A 183 21.37 0.74 6.57
CA LYS A 183 22.52 0.98 7.48
C LYS A 183 23.01 2.42 7.42
N ALA A 184 22.89 3.05 6.26
CA ALA A 184 23.29 4.43 6.01
C ALA A 184 22.24 5.45 6.48
N SER A 185 20.99 5.04 6.68
CA SER A 185 19.94 5.89 7.23
C SER A 185 20.03 5.98 8.76
N PRO A 186 19.74 7.16 9.36
CA PRO A 186 19.48 7.27 10.79
C PRO A 186 18.33 6.33 11.20
N LYS A 187 18.43 5.76 12.41
CA LYS A 187 17.33 4.96 12.95
C LYS A 187 16.17 5.87 13.34
N ASP A 188 14.97 5.47 12.93
CA ASP A 188 13.75 6.11 13.41
C ASP A 188 13.51 5.70 14.88
N ASN A 189 13.26 6.69 15.74
CA ASN A 189 12.93 6.51 17.15
C ASN A 189 11.43 6.68 17.43
N PHE A 190 10.59 6.88 16.41
CA PHE A 190 9.16 6.94 16.59
C PHE A 190 8.61 5.53 16.86
N PRO A 191 8.05 5.28 18.05
CA PRO A 191 7.46 4.00 18.34
C PRO A 191 6.22 3.81 17.46
N LEU A 192 6.09 2.64 16.85
CA LEU A 192 4.80 2.21 16.33
C LEU A 192 3.79 2.26 17.47
N LEU A 193 2.60 2.81 17.20
CA LEU A 193 1.50 2.86 18.17
C LEU A 193 1.26 1.45 18.73
N HIS A 194 1.23 1.34 20.05
CA HIS A 194 1.07 0.05 20.71
C HIS A 194 -0.30 -0.55 20.35
N ILE A 195 -0.30 -1.68 19.64
CA ILE A 195 -1.52 -2.25 19.07
C ILE A 195 -2.61 -2.48 20.12
N ASN A 196 -2.25 -2.91 21.33
CA ASN A 196 -3.22 -3.12 22.40
C ASN A 196 -3.90 -1.81 22.81
N MET A 197 -3.20 -0.68 22.78
CA MET A 197 -3.80 0.62 23.10
C MET A 197 -4.82 1.04 22.03
N LEU A 198 -4.55 0.76 20.75
CA LEU A 198 -5.53 0.97 19.68
C LEU A 198 -6.76 0.08 19.86
N VAL A 199 -6.55 -1.19 20.22
CA VAL A 199 -7.65 -2.13 20.49
C VAL A 199 -8.47 -1.70 21.71
N ASP A 200 -7.82 -1.31 22.81
CA ASP A 200 -8.49 -0.85 24.03
C ASP A 200 -9.29 0.43 23.80
N ASN A 201 -8.74 1.40 23.06
CA ASN A 201 -9.45 2.65 22.71
C ASN A 201 -10.67 2.40 21.82
N THR A 202 -10.62 1.35 21.02
CA THR A 202 -11.71 1.00 20.10
C THR A 202 -12.76 0.13 20.79
N SER A 203 -12.40 -0.66 21.81
CA SER A 203 -13.22 -1.66 22.53
C SER A 203 -14.63 -1.24 22.99
N GLN A 204 -14.89 0.06 23.18
CA GLN A 204 -16.19 0.60 23.59
C GLN A 204 -17.16 0.83 22.44
N HIS A 205 -16.74 0.60 21.19
CA HIS A 205 -17.58 0.80 20.01
C HIS A 205 -18.38 -0.47 19.68
N ALA A 206 -19.65 -0.28 19.36
CA ALA A 206 -20.56 -1.37 19.00
C ALA A 206 -20.31 -1.92 17.58
N LEU A 207 -19.57 -1.17 16.75
CA LEU A 207 -19.24 -1.56 15.38
C LEU A 207 -17.83 -1.09 15.02
N TYR A 208 -17.13 -1.93 14.26
CA TYR A 208 -15.84 -1.65 13.67
C TYR A 208 -15.93 -1.79 12.15
N SER A 209 -15.24 -0.91 11.44
CA SER A 209 -14.94 -1.07 10.02
C SER A 209 -13.43 -1.09 9.85
N PHE A 210 -12.94 -2.05 9.08
CA PHE A 210 -11.52 -2.19 8.77
C PHE A 210 -11.33 -1.95 7.28
N MET A 211 -10.39 -1.08 6.93
CA MET A 211 -9.97 -0.87 5.56
C MET A 211 -8.46 -1.06 5.46
N ASP A 212 -8.03 -1.76 4.41
CA ASP A 212 -6.62 -1.87 4.07
C ASP A 212 -6.28 -0.87 2.97
N GLY A 213 -5.20 -0.12 3.18
CA GLY A 213 -4.67 0.79 2.18
C GLY A 213 -3.92 -0.01 1.12
N PHE A 214 -4.61 -0.41 0.04
CA PHE A 214 -4.01 -1.18 -1.05
C PHE A 214 -2.72 -0.49 -1.51
N SER A 215 -1.58 -1.15 -1.34
CA SER A 215 -0.26 -0.63 -1.70
C SER A 215 0.02 0.81 -1.21
N GLY A 216 -0.47 1.21 -0.03
CA GLY A 216 -0.47 2.61 0.42
C GLY A 216 0.90 3.31 0.37
N TYR A 217 1.99 2.57 0.55
CA TYR A 217 3.36 3.09 0.40
C TYR A 217 3.65 3.67 -1.00
N ASN A 218 3.01 3.13 -2.05
CA ASN A 218 3.21 3.60 -3.42
C ASN A 218 2.55 4.95 -3.69
N GLN A 219 1.74 5.47 -2.76
CA GLN A 219 1.04 6.73 -2.93
C GLN A 219 1.90 7.93 -2.46
N ILE A 220 2.97 7.68 -1.69
CA ILE A 220 3.86 8.74 -1.21
C ILE A 220 5.07 8.82 -2.14
N TRP A 221 5.27 10.00 -2.73
CA TRP A 221 6.42 10.25 -3.59
C TRP A 221 7.70 10.42 -2.78
N MET A 222 8.78 9.92 -3.36
CA MET A 222 10.13 10.24 -2.90
C MET A 222 10.49 11.67 -3.30
N ALA A 223 11.11 12.43 -2.39
CA ALA A 223 11.74 13.70 -2.70
C ALA A 223 12.75 13.52 -3.85
N LEU A 224 12.82 14.51 -4.75
CA LEU A 224 13.62 14.40 -5.98
C LEU A 224 15.10 14.07 -5.69
N GLU A 225 15.66 14.69 -4.66
CA GLU A 225 17.05 14.50 -4.20
C GLU A 225 17.34 13.10 -3.66
N ASP A 226 16.30 12.38 -3.23
CA ASP A 226 16.41 11.08 -2.58
C ASP A 226 16.06 9.90 -3.50
N LYS A 227 15.48 10.17 -4.68
CA LYS A 227 15.11 9.13 -5.67
C LYS A 227 16.31 8.25 -6.03
N GLU A 228 17.46 8.88 -6.28
CA GLU A 228 18.70 8.21 -6.71
C GLU A 228 19.20 7.17 -5.70
N LYS A 229 18.98 7.40 -4.40
CA LYS A 229 19.35 6.48 -3.32
C LYS A 229 18.62 5.13 -3.42
N THR A 230 17.44 5.11 -4.03
CA THR A 230 16.60 3.90 -4.15
C THR A 230 16.87 3.08 -5.41
N THR A 231 17.88 3.46 -6.19
CA THR A 231 18.19 2.83 -7.47
C THR A 231 18.52 1.35 -7.32
N PHE A 232 18.00 0.54 -8.24
CA PHE A 232 18.34 -0.87 -8.36
C PHE A 232 18.78 -1.25 -9.78
N ILE A 233 19.56 -2.33 -9.86
CA ILE A 233 20.06 -2.90 -11.11
C ILE A 233 19.25 -4.15 -11.49
N THR A 234 18.88 -4.24 -12.76
CA THR A 234 18.24 -5.41 -13.36
C THR A 234 18.80 -5.71 -14.75
N THR A 235 18.58 -6.94 -15.22
CA THR A 235 18.85 -7.41 -16.59
C THR A 235 17.69 -7.16 -17.53
#